data_AF-A0A2H0TCP4-F1
#
_entry.id   AF-A0A2H0TCP4-F1
#
_cell.length_a   1.000
_cell.length_b   1.000
_cell.length_c   1.000
_cell.angle_alpha   90.00
_cell.angle_beta   90.00
_cell.angle_gamma   90.00
#
_symmetry.space_group_name_H-M   'P 1'
#
loop_
_entity.id
_entity.type
_entity.pdbx_description
1 polymer ?
#
loop_
_entity_poly.entity_id
_entity_poly.type
_entity_poly.pdbx_seq_one_letter_code
_entity_poly.pdbx_strand_id
1 'polypeptide(L)'
;MNLEEKDKKYLGRDVSATPIEIVSSKGSYLYDSQGKEYIDFLMGWNVGNIGWGIEEVESKIKNFDGPTYVLPGFLYKPWADLAETLANITP
;
A
#
# COMPACT_ATOMS: atom_id res chain seq x y z
N MET A 1 17.90 3.35 21.50
CA MET A 1 18.02 2.71 20.18
C MET A 1 17.42 3.63 19.15
N ASN A 2 18.19 4.01 18.13
CA ASN A 2 17.71 4.69 16.93
C ASN A 2 16.90 3.73 16.04
N LEU A 3 16.34 4.23 14.93
CA LEU A 3 15.48 3.44 14.04
C LEU A 3 16.21 2.21 13.46
N GLU A 4 17.45 2.37 13.00
CA GLU A 4 18.25 1.27 12.45
C GLU A 4 18.59 0.20 13.50
N GLU A 5 18.88 0.61 14.73
CA GLU A 5 19.14 -0.31 15.83
C GLU A 5 17.89 -1.10 16.21
N LYS A 6 16.71 -0.47 16.17
CA LYS A 6 15.43 -1.17 16.36
C LYS A 6 15.18 -2.16 15.21
N ASP A 7 15.42 -1.72 13.97
CA ASP A 7 15.24 -2.55 12.78
C ASP A 7 16.09 -3.83 12.85
N LYS A 8 17.40 -3.70 13.06
CA LYS A 8 18.34 -4.83 13.17
C LYS A 8 18.02 -5.78 14.33
N LYS A 9 17.47 -5.26 15.42
CA LYS A 9 17.20 -6.05 16.63
C LYS A 9 15.87 -6.80 16.56
N TYR A 10 14.85 -6.23 15.91
CA TYR A 10 13.47 -6.70 16.02
C TYR A 10 12.80 -7.08 14.69
N LEU A 11 13.37 -6.72 13.53
CA LEU A 11 12.84 -7.11 12.21
C LEU A 11 13.73 -8.17 11.54
N GLY A 12 13.11 -9.28 11.13
CA GLY A 12 13.71 -10.22 10.19
C GLY A 12 13.51 -9.70 8.77
N ARG A 13 14.60 -9.42 8.06
CA ARG A 13 14.59 -8.93 6.67
C ARG A 13 15.24 -9.92 5.72
N ASP A 14 14.66 -10.03 4.53
CA ASP A 14 15.31 -10.67 3.36
C ASP A 14 16.27 -9.71 2.66
N VAL A 15 15.95 -8.40 2.64
CA VAL A 15 16.78 -7.32 2.08
C VAL A 15 17.10 -6.27 3.14
N SER A 16 18.35 -5.83 3.18
CA SER A 16 18.80 -4.79 4.12
C SER A 16 18.05 -3.46 3.90
N ALA A 17 17.73 -2.77 5.00
CA ALA A 17 17.07 -1.47 4.92
C ALA A 17 17.99 -0.41 4.31
N THR A 18 17.43 0.41 3.42
CA THR A 18 18.06 1.69 3.04
C THR A 18 17.83 2.68 4.20
N PRO A 19 18.85 3.45 4.64
CA PRO A 19 18.75 4.33 5.81
C PRO A 19 18.00 5.63 5.49
N ILE A 20 16.79 5.51 4.95
CA ILE A 20 15.87 6.62 4.64
C ILE A 20 14.52 6.27 5.27
N GLU A 21 14.04 7.13 6.16
CA GLU A 21 12.73 7.01 6.77
C GLU A 21 11.72 7.81 5.94
N ILE A 22 10.90 7.11 5.15
CA ILE A 22 9.78 7.72 4.43
C ILE A 22 8.61 7.92 5.41
N VAL A 23 8.13 9.15 5.54
CA VAL A 23 7.08 9.52 6.50
C VAL A 23 5.74 9.83 5.84
N SER A 24 5.72 10.14 4.55
CA SER A 24 4.49 10.30 3.78
C SER A 24 4.73 10.10 2.28
N SER A 25 3.63 9.96 1.53
CA SER A 25 3.63 9.84 0.07
C SER A 25 2.37 10.45 -0.53
N LYS A 26 2.46 10.97 -1.75
CA LYS A 26 1.32 11.53 -2.50
C LYS A 26 1.60 11.53 -4.00
N GLY A 27 0.68 11.00 -4.80
CA GLY A 27 0.88 10.86 -6.25
C GLY A 27 2.12 10.01 -6.53
N SER A 28 3.08 10.56 -7.27
CA SER A 28 4.36 9.91 -7.58
C SER A 28 5.50 10.31 -6.65
N TYR A 29 5.20 10.84 -5.46
CA TYR A 29 6.22 11.39 -4.55
C TYR A 29 6.26 10.67 -3.20
N LEU A 30 7.48 10.56 -2.67
CA LEU A 30 7.79 10.16 -1.29
C LEU A 30 8.45 11.33 -0.56
N TYR A 31 8.18 11.45 0.74
CA TYR A 31 8.76 12.48 1.60
C TYR A 31 9.43 11.80 2.79
N ASP A 32 10.71 12.13 3.04
CA ASP A 32 11.44 11.58 4.19
C ASP A 32 11.29 12.42 5.47
N SER A 33 11.77 11.87 6.59
CA SER A 33 11.71 12.53 7.89
C SER A 33 12.58 13.80 8.00
N GLN A 34 13.42 14.08 7.00
CA GLN A 34 14.21 15.32 6.90
C GLN A 34 13.51 16.37 5.99
N GLY A 35 12.32 16.05 5.46
CA GLY A 35 11.55 16.92 4.59
C GLY A 35 12.01 16.91 3.13
N LYS A 36 12.85 15.95 2.72
CA LYS A 36 13.27 15.81 1.32
C LYS A 36 12.22 15.06 0.52
N GLU A 37 11.96 15.57 -0.68
CA GLU A 37 11.05 15.00 -1.67
C GLU A 37 11.80 14.11 -2.66
N TYR A 38 11.17 12.99 -3.03
CA TYR A 38 11.68 12.02 -4.00
C TYR A 38 10.60 11.71 -5.02
N ILE A 39 10.96 11.66 -6.29
CA ILE A 39 10.10 11.06 -7.33
C ILE A 39 10.24 9.54 -7.23
N ASP A 40 9.13 8.84 -7.04
CA ASP A 40 9.09 7.39 -6.90
C ASP A 40 9.10 6.70 -8.28
N PHE A 41 10.28 6.28 -8.73
CA PHE A 41 10.43 5.48 -9.94
C PHE A 41 10.25 3.97 -9.69
N LEU A 42 10.07 3.55 -8.44
CA LEU A 42 9.86 2.14 -8.07
C LEU A 42 8.37 1.81 -7.93
N MET A 43 7.55 2.80 -7.58
CA MET A 43 6.12 2.69 -7.30
C MET A 43 5.81 1.49 -6.40
N GLY A 44 6.58 1.33 -5.32
CA GLY A 44 6.43 0.25 -4.35
C GLY A 44 6.60 -1.15 -4.95
N TRP A 45 7.52 -1.32 -5.90
CA TRP A 45 7.70 -2.55 -6.65
C TRP A 45 6.46 -2.86 -7.52
N ASN A 46 6.04 -1.86 -8.30
CA ASN A 46 4.95 -1.93 -9.26
C ASN A 46 3.55 -2.17 -8.65
N VAL A 47 3.33 -1.74 -7.40
CA VAL A 47 2.01 -1.80 -6.73
C VAL A 47 1.31 -0.44 -6.69
N GLY A 48 2.07 0.66 -6.73
CA GLY A 48 1.56 2.03 -6.67
C GLY A 48 1.07 2.57 -8.02
N ASN A 49 0.55 1.74 -8.91
CA ASN A 49 0.35 2.08 -10.33
C ASN A 49 -0.58 3.28 -10.60
N ILE A 50 -1.44 3.62 -9.64
CA ILE A 50 -2.33 4.78 -9.70
C ILE A 50 -1.86 5.97 -8.84
N GLY A 51 -0.68 5.88 -8.24
CA GLY A 51 -0.13 6.86 -7.30
C GLY A 51 -0.50 6.58 -5.82
N TRP A 52 0.19 7.27 -4.93
CA TRP A 52 -0.01 7.19 -3.48
C TRP A 52 -1.05 8.20 -2.98
N GLY A 53 -1.80 7.84 -1.93
CA GLY A 53 -2.74 8.76 -1.27
C GLY A 53 -3.91 9.20 -2.15
N ILE A 54 -4.45 8.28 -2.96
CA ILE A 54 -5.61 8.56 -3.82
C ILE A 54 -6.86 8.75 -2.96
N GLU A 55 -7.31 10.00 -2.86
CA GLU A 55 -8.41 10.43 -1.97
C GLU A 55 -9.70 9.62 -2.17
N GLU A 56 -10.04 9.32 -3.43
CA GLU A 56 -11.22 8.49 -3.75
C GLU A 56 -11.11 7.10 -3.13
N VAL A 57 -9.95 6.43 -3.28
CA VAL A 57 -9.71 5.08 -2.74
C VAL A 57 -9.67 5.12 -1.21
N GLU A 58 -8.94 6.07 -0.63
CA GLU A 58 -8.87 6.21 0.83
C GLU A 58 -10.25 6.47 1.45
N SER A 59 -11.06 7.32 0.82
CA SER A 59 -12.42 7.62 1.27
C SER A 59 -13.31 6.37 1.25
N LYS A 60 -13.22 5.55 0.19
CA LYS A 60 -13.97 4.29 0.12
C LYS A 60 -13.54 3.28 1.19
N ILE A 61 -12.23 3.17 1.47
CA ILE A 61 -11.72 2.30 2.54
C ILE A 61 -12.16 2.79 3.92
N LYS A 62 -12.05 4.09 4.19
CA LYS A 62 -12.43 4.69 5.49
C LYS A 62 -13.93 4.55 5.79
N ASN A 63 -14.76 4.60 4.75
CA ASN A 63 -16.21 4.48 4.86
C ASN A 63 -16.72 3.04 4.71
N PHE A 64 -15.83 2.05 4.54
CA PHE A 64 -16.24 0.65 4.40
C PHE A 64 -16.79 0.11 5.73
N ASP A 65 -18.02 -0.40 5.69
CA ASP A 65 -18.78 -0.89 6.84
C ASP A 65 -18.99 -2.42 6.82
N GLY A 66 -18.35 -3.12 5.88
CA GLY A 66 -18.42 -4.57 5.77
C GLY A 66 -17.49 -5.33 6.72
N PRO A 67 -17.46 -6.67 6.64
CA PRO A 67 -16.62 -7.48 7.52
C PRO A 67 -15.13 -7.26 7.26
N THR A 68 -14.34 -7.21 8.34
CA THR A 68 -12.87 -7.14 8.24
C THR A 68 -12.25 -8.37 7.59
N TYR A 69 -12.91 -9.53 7.72
CA TYR A 69 -12.45 -10.78 7.12
C TYR A 69 -13.64 -11.66 6.76
N VAL A 70 -13.54 -12.31 5.60
CA VAL A 70 -14.42 -13.38 5.18
C VAL A 70 -13.54 -14.58 4.85
N LEU A 71 -13.85 -15.73 5.44
CA LEU A 71 -13.15 -16.98 5.11
C LEU A 71 -13.41 -17.32 3.62
N PRO A 72 -12.40 -17.71 2.82
CA PRO A 72 -12.55 -17.95 1.38
C PRO A 72 -13.63 -18.95 0.95
N GLY A 73 -14.10 -19.82 1.85
CA GLY A 73 -15.18 -20.76 1.58
C GLY A 73 -16.60 -20.17 1.61
N PHE A 74 -16.77 -18.92 2.08
CA PHE A 74 -18.08 -18.27 2.16
C PHE A 74 -18.34 -17.37 0.95
N LEU A 75 -19.62 -17.22 0.60
CA LEU A 75 -20.05 -16.26 -0.41
C LEU A 75 -19.83 -14.83 0.08
N TYR A 76 -19.30 -13.99 -0.79
CA TYR A 76 -19.09 -12.57 -0.52
C TYR A 76 -19.31 -11.75 -1.79
N LYS A 77 -20.36 -10.92 -1.78
CA LYS A 77 -20.82 -10.17 -2.96
C LYS A 77 -19.71 -9.31 -3.59
N PRO A 78 -18.90 -8.53 -2.85
CA PRO A 78 -17.83 -7.73 -3.46
C PRO A 78 -16.78 -8.53 -4.22
N TRP A 79 -16.51 -9.79 -3.85
CA TRP A 79 -15.62 -10.65 -4.65
C TRP A 79 -16.25 -11.03 -5.98
N ALA A 80 -17.55 -11.37 -5.99
CA ALA A 80 -18.26 -11.70 -7.23
C ALA A 80 -18.38 -10.47 -8.15
N ASP A 81 -18.74 -9.31 -7.61
CA ASP A 81 -18.84 -8.05 -8.37
C ASP A 81 -17.48 -7.65 -8.99
N LEU A 82 -16.39 -7.80 -8.23
CA LEU A 82 -15.04 -7.53 -8.74
C LEU A 82 -14.65 -8.52 -9.83
N ALA A 83 -14.95 -9.81 -9.66
CA ALA A 83 -14.65 -10.83 -10.66
C ALA A 83 -15.41 -10.57 -11.98
N GLU A 84 -16.69 -10.20 -11.90
CA GLU A 84 -17.49 -9.79 -13.07
C GLU A 84 -16.88 -8.56 -13.76
N THR A 85 -16.51 -7.54 -12.99
CA THR A 85 -15.87 -6.33 -13.51
C THR A 85 -14.58 -6.67 -14.26
N LEU A 86 -13.71 -7.48 -13.65
CA LEU A 86 -12.44 -7.89 -14.25
C LEU A 86 -12.67 -8.70 -15.53
N ALA A 87 -13.56 -9.70 -15.51
CA ALA A 87 -13.87 -10.52 -16.68
C ALA A 87 -14.36 -9.69 -17.89
N ASN A 88 -14.99 -8.54 -17.65
CA ASN A 88 -15.47 -7.65 -18.70
C ASN A 88 -14.40 -6.69 -19.26
N ILE A 89 -13.27 -6.50 -18.56
CA ILE A 89 -12.20 -5.57 -18.99
C ILE A 89 -10.89 -6.28 -19.36
N THR A 90 -10.75 -7.56 -19.04
CA THR A 90 -9.59 -8.37 -19.42
C THR A 90 -9.83 -9.07 -20.78
N PRO A 91 -8.79 -9.28 -21.61
CA PRO A 91 -8.89 -9.98 -22.90
C PRO A 91 -9.38 -11.43 -22.80
#